data_AF-A0A1I7H4Q7-F1
#
_entry.id   AF-A0A1I7H4Q7-F1
#
_cell.length_a   1.000
_cell.length_b   1.000
_cell.length_c   1.000
_cell.angle_alpha   90.00
_cell.angle_beta   90.00
_cell.angle_gamma   90.00
#
_symmetry.space_group_name_H-M   'P 1'
#
loop_
_entity.id
_entity.type
_entity.pdbx_description
1 polymer ?
#
loop_
_entity_poly.entity_id
_entity_poly.type
_entity_poly.pdbx_seq_one_letter_code
_entity_poly.pdbx_strand_id
1 'polypeptide(L)'
;MREWQQTRYRDIVLPDAVFYETIWAVRDLERMEEQVKELTREINSGGLRANRMMREGARNYDQVRPTEELAVRKAALESRIRGIRDALEQVPEPYRAEVMENIVHRTKLTDHPGKVWRIWKQRFLFQAARNLCLL
;
A
#
# COMPACT_ATOMS: atom_id res chain seq x y z
N MET A 1 9.21 19.59 -5.23
CA MET A 1 7.93 19.95 -5.88
C MET A 1 6.78 19.49 -4.99
N ARG A 2 5.82 20.38 -4.70
CA ARG A 2 4.66 20.11 -3.84
C ARG A 2 3.60 19.37 -4.65
N GLU A 3 3.22 18.17 -4.21
CA GLU A 3 2.02 17.49 -4.74
C GLU A 3 0.81 18.36 -4.43
N TRP A 4 0.03 18.70 -5.45
CA TRP A 4 -1.11 19.60 -5.34
C TRP A 4 -2.41 18.83 -5.38
N GLN A 5 -3.22 18.98 -4.33
CA GLN A 5 -4.56 18.43 -4.22
C GLN A 5 -5.57 19.37 -4.90
N GLN A 6 -6.63 18.81 -5.48
CA GLN A 6 -7.73 19.64 -6.01
C GLN A 6 -8.65 20.07 -4.87
N THR A 7 -8.69 21.36 -4.55
CA THR A 7 -9.54 21.92 -3.48
C THR A 7 -10.96 22.25 -3.92
N ARG A 8 -11.27 22.09 -5.22
CA ARG A 8 -12.59 22.40 -5.79
C ARG A 8 -13.70 21.50 -5.23
N TYR A 9 -13.38 20.27 -4.84
CA TYR A 9 -14.33 19.29 -4.32
C TYR A 9 -14.08 19.03 -2.84
N ARG A 10 -14.65 19.87 -1.97
CA ARG A 10 -14.37 19.88 -0.52
C ARG A 10 -14.63 18.53 0.16
N ASP A 11 -15.63 17.78 -0.31
CA ASP A 11 -16.05 16.50 0.29
C ASP A 11 -15.00 15.38 0.15
N ILE A 12 -14.05 15.53 -0.78
CA ILE A 12 -12.98 14.57 -1.05
C ILE A 12 -11.59 15.17 -0.79
N VAL A 13 -11.52 16.33 -0.12
CA VAL A 13 -10.27 16.91 0.34
C VAL A 13 -9.82 16.18 1.60
N LEU A 14 -8.53 15.85 1.65
CA LEU A 14 -7.87 15.16 2.75
C LEU A 14 -7.03 16.21 3.49
N PRO A 15 -6.88 16.09 4.81
CA PRO A 15 -5.84 16.85 5.52
C PRO A 15 -4.46 16.59 4.91
N ASP A 16 -3.58 17.59 4.86
CA ASP A 16 -2.27 17.49 4.22
C ASP A 16 -1.47 16.26 4.71
N ALA A 17 -1.51 15.96 6.01
CA ALA A 17 -0.84 14.79 6.58
C ALA A 17 -1.36 13.47 5.98
N VAL A 18 -2.68 13.28 5.98
CA VAL A 18 -3.35 12.09 5.43
C VAL A 18 -3.11 11.96 3.94
N PHE A 19 -3.14 13.09 3.21
CA PHE A 19 -2.86 13.13 1.78
C PHE A 19 -1.46 12.62 1.46
N TYR A 20 -0.44 13.13 2.15
CA TYR A 20 0.94 12.69 1.94
C TYR A 20 1.13 11.23 2.35
N GLU A 21 0.61 10.82 3.51
CA GLU A 21 0.70 9.44 3.98
C GLU A 21 0.09 8.47 2.97
N THR A 22 -1.09 8.80 2.43
CA THR A 22 -1.74 7.98 1.40
C THR A 22 -0.91 7.92 0.13
N ILE A 23 -0.33 9.04 -0.34
CA ILE A 23 0.57 9.04 -1.51
C ILE A 23 1.77 8.13 -1.27
N TRP A 24 2.40 8.21 -0.09
CA TRP A 24 3.55 7.36 0.24
C TRP A 24 3.14 5.89 0.30
N ALA A 25 1.99 5.56 0.90
CA ALA A 25 1.47 4.20 0.94
C ALA A 25 1.21 3.64 -0.47
N VAL A 26 0.65 4.43 -1.38
CA VAL A 26 0.44 4.02 -2.78
C VAL A 26 1.77 3.82 -3.51
N ARG A 27 2.75 4.72 -3.32
CA ARG A 27 4.09 4.55 -3.89
C ARG A 27 4.79 3.30 -3.38
N ASP A 28 4.51 2.94 -2.13
CA ASP A 28 5.09 1.78 -1.49
C ASP A 28 4.45 0.46 -1.90
N LEU A 29 3.38 0.50 -2.72
CA LEU A 29 2.61 -0.68 -3.11
C LEU A 29 3.49 -1.79 -3.69
N GLU A 30 4.38 -1.47 -4.64
CA GLU A 30 5.28 -2.45 -5.26
C GLU A 30 6.22 -3.08 -4.23
N ARG A 31 6.77 -2.27 -3.31
CA ARG A 31 7.63 -2.76 -2.22
C ARG A 31 6.85 -3.68 -1.26
N MET A 32 5.62 -3.30 -0.91
CA MET A 32 4.76 -4.12 -0.04
C MET A 32 4.41 -5.46 -0.70
N GLU A 33 4.12 -5.46 -2.00
CA GLU A 33 3.83 -6.69 -2.76
C GLU A 33 5.05 -7.63 -2.80
N GLU A 34 6.25 -7.08 -3.01
CA GLU A 34 7.47 -7.88 -2.97
C GLU A 34 7.75 -8.43 -1.56
N GLN A 35 7.49 -7.64 -0.51
CA GLN A 35 7.59 -8.11 0.88
C GLN A 35 6.62 -9.27 1.17
N VAL A 36 5.38 -9.21 0.66
CA VAL A 36 4.43 -10.32 0.82
C VAL A 36 4.90 -11.58 0.10
N LYS A 37 5.48 -11.46 -1.10
CA LYS A 37 6.06 -12.61 -1.82
C LYS A 37 7.21 -13.24 -1.04
N GLU A 38 8.10 -12.41 -0.48
CA GLU A 38 9.23 -12.92 0.29
C GLU A 38 8.77 -13.60 1.59
N LEU A 39 7.85 -12.98 2.34
CA LEU A 39 7.23 -13.60 3.52
C LEU A 39 6.56 -14.94 3.18
N THR A 40 5.90 -15.01 2.01
CA THR A 40 5.29 -16.25 1.54
C THR A 40 6.34 -17.32 1.26
N ARG A 41 7.49 -16.97 0.67
CA ARG A 41 8.61 -17.90 0.48
C ARG A 41 9.22 -18.35 1.81
N GLU A 42 9.40 -17.44 2.77
CA GLU A 42 9.93 -17.75 4.10
C GLU A 42 9.02 -18.71 4.89
N ILE A 43 7.70 -18.49 4.82
CA ILE A 43 6.70 -19.38 5.43
C ILE A 43 6.71 -20.75 4.75
N ASN A 44 6.71 -20.79 3.42
CA ASN A 44 6.66 -22.04 2.65
C ASN A 44 7.96 -22.86 2.77
N SER A 45 9.12 -22.20 2.93
CA SER A 45 10.41 -22.85 3.13
C SER A 45 10.63 -23.36 4.56
N GLY A 46 9.62 -23.33 5.41
CA GLY A 46 9.64 -23.94 6.74
C GLY A 46 10.56 -23.23 7.73
N GLY A 47 10.73 -21.91 7.61
CA GLY A 47 11.47 -21.13 8.61
C GLY A 47 12.96 -21.50 8.72
N LEU A 48 13.61 -21.92 7.63
CA LEU A 48 15.04 -22.27 7.58
C LEU A 48 16.01 -21.10 7.86
N ARG A 49 15.52 -19.99 8.41
CA ARG A 49 16.31 -18.94 9.09
C ARG A 49 16.06 -18.89 10.61
N ALA A 50 15.64 -19.99 11.21
CA ALA A 50 15.88 -20.28 12.64
C ALA A 50 17.39 -20.40 13.00
N ASN A 51 18.30 -20.06 12.07
CA ASN A 51 19.74 -20.00 12.25
C ASN A 51 20.23 -18.58 12.65
N ARG A 52 19.65 -18.02 13.71
CA ARG A 52 20.37 -17.04 14.53
C ARG A 52 20.04 -17.25 16.00
N MET A 53 20.76 -18.22 16.59
CA MET A 53 20.95 -18.41 18.04
C MET A 53 19.69 -18.71 18.86
N MET A 54 19.37 -19.99 19.04
CA MET A 54 18.76 -20.42 20.30
C MET A 54 19.71 -21.35 21.03
N ARG A 55 20.24 -20.85 22.16
CA ARG A 55 20.95 -21.65 23.16
C ARG A 55 20.07 -22.81 23.59
N GLU A 56 20.61 -24.01 23.53
CA GLU A 56 20.05 -25.20 24.18
C GLU A 56 19.85 -24.88 25.67
N GLY A 57 18.59 -24.86 26.15
CA GLY A 57 18.36 -24.85 27.60
C GLY A 57 17.06 -24.29 28.15
N ALA A 58 16.16 -23.68 27.37
CA ALA A 58 14.92 -23.12 27.94
C ALA A 58 13.67 -23.58 27.20
N ARG A 59 12.98 -24.58 27.76
CA ARG A 59 11.61 -24.97 27.39
C ARG A 59 10.63 -23.93 27.92
N ASN A 60 10.48 -22.80 27.21
CA ASN A 60 9.40 -21.86 27.47
C ASN A 60 8.38 -21.96 26.33
N TYR A 61 7.19 -22.50 26.64
CA TYR A 61 6.04 -22.56 25.72
C TYR A 61 5.44 -21.18 25.40
N ASP A 62 5.99 -20.10 25.97
CA ASP A 62 5.65 -18.70 25.69
C ASP A 62 6.43 -18.09 24.50
N GLN A 63 7.20 -18.90 23.76
CA GLN A 63 7.83 -18.47 22.52
C GLN A 63 6.77 -18.34 21.42
N VAL A 64 6.31 -17.12 21.19
CA VAL A 64 5.66 -16.68 19.94
C VAL A 64 6.36 -17.37 18.80
N ARG A 65 5.65 -18.28 18.11
CA ARG A 65 6.26 -19.05 17.03
C ARG A 65 6.65 -18.04 15.95
N PRO A 66 7.89 -18.03 15.46
CA PRO A 66 8.32 -17.11 14.40
C PRO A 66 7.37 -17.12 13.19
N THR A 67 6.73 -18.26 12.93
CA THR A 67 5.70 -18.46 11.90
C THR A 67 4.43 -17.64 12.13
N GLU A 68 3.98 -17.47 13.38
CA GLU A 68 2.77 -16.70 13.72
C GLU A 68 3.01 -15.20 13.52
N GLU A 69 4.16 -14.69 13.98
CA GLU A 69 4.54 -13.29 13.77
C GLU A 69 4.66 -12.94 12.29
N LEU A 70 5.29 -13.81 11.49
CA LEU A 70 5.39 -13.65 10.04
C LEU A 70 4.00 -13.69 9.37
N ALA A 71 3.09 -14.56 9.84
CA ALA A 71 1.74 -14.64 9.32
C ALA A 71 0.92 -13.37 9.62
N VAL A 72 1.02 -12.83 10.85
CA VAL A 72 0.35 -11.57 11.23
C VAL A 72 0.90 -10.41 10.39
N ARG A 73 2.23 -10.32 10.23
CA ARG A 73 2.87 -9.28 9.40
C ARG A 73 2.43 -9.37 7.94
N LYS A 74 2.39 -10.58 7.38
CA LYS A 74 1.89 -10.85 6.02
C LYS A 74 0.44 -10.40 5.88
N ALA A 75 -0.44 -10.79 6.81
CA ALA A 75 -1.85 -10.43 6.79
C ALA A 75 -2.07 -8.91 6.84
N ALA A 76 -1.29 -8.20 7.66
CA ALA A 76 -1.35 -6.74 7.73
C ALA A 76 -0.94 -6.06 6.41
N LEU A 77 0.13 -6.54 5.77
CA LEU A 77 0.55 -6.04 4.46
C LEU A 77 -0.48 -6.35 3.37
N GLU A 78 -1.00 -7.58 3.33
CA GLU A 78 -2.02 -7.99 2.37
C GLU A 78 -3.30 -7.17 2.50
N SER A 79 -3.72 -6.86 3.73
CA SER A 79 -4.88 -6.01 3.99
C SER A 79 -4.66 -4.59 3.44
N ARG A 80 -3.47 -4.00 3.64
CA ARG A 80 -3.13 -2.68 3.09
C ARG A 80 -3.08 -2.68 1.57
N ILE A 81 -2.43 -3.67 0.96
CA ILE A 81 -2.34 -3.84 -0.50
C ILE A 81 -3.75 -3.96 -1.09
N ARG A 82 -4.60 -4.80 -0.50
CA ARG A 82 -6.00 -4.96 -0.93
C ARG A 82 -6.75 -3.64 -0.85
N GLY A 83 -6.64 -2.91 0.26
CA GLY A 83 -7.29 -1.61 0.42
C GLY A 83 -6.90 -0.61 -0.68
N ILE A 84 -5.64 -0.60 -1.12
CA ILE A 84 -5.18 0.26 -2.21
C ILE A 84 -5.71 -0.23 -3.57
N ARG A 85 -5.68 -1.54 -3.84
CA ARG A 85 -6.18 -2.12 -5.10
C ARG A 85 -7.69 -1.93 -5.25
N ASP A 86 -8.47 -2.17 -4.20
CA ASP A 86 -9.92 -1.94 -4.18
C ASP A 86 -10.25 -0.47 -4.44
N ALA A 87 -9.42 0.47 -3.95
CA ALA A 87 -9.59 1.88 -4.25
C ALA A 87 -9.29 2.19 -5.74
N LEU A 88 -8.32 1.51 -6.34
CA LEU A 88 -7.98 1.66 -7.76
C LEU A 88 -9.08 1.12 -8.67
N GLU A 89 -9.82 0.10 -8.24
CA GLU A 89 -10.94 -0.45 -9.00
C GLU A 89 -12.06 0.58 -9.25
N GLN A 90 -12.24 1.54 -8.34
CA GLN A 90 -13.21 2.63 -8.51
C GLN A 90 -12.84 3.63 -9.61
N VAL A 91 -11.57 3.65 -10.03
CA VAL A 91 -11.12 4.44 -11.17
C VAL A 91 -11.44 3.68 -12.47
N PRO A 92 -12.04 4.32 -13.48
CA PRO A 92 -12.24 3.66 -14.77
C PRO A 92 -10.91 3.19 -15.38
N GLU A 93 -10.92 2.00 -15.97
CA GLU A 93 -9.74 1.35 -16.59
C GLU A 93 -8.83 2.29 -17.40
N PRO A 94 -9.32 3.14 -18.32
CA PRO A 94 -8.44 3.98 -19.14
C PRO A 94 -7.60 4.98 -18.32
N TYR A 95 -8.02 5.33 -17.10
CA TYR A 95 -7.33 6.30 -16.26
C TYR A 95 -6.46 5.67 -15.17
N ARG A 96 -6.57 4.36 -14.90
CA ARG A 96 -5.84 3.70 -13.80
C ARG A 96 -4.33 3.84 -13.96
N ALA A 97 -3.83 3.55 -15.17
CA ALA A 97 -2.41 3.67 -15.51
C ALA A 97 -1.91 5.10 -15.30
N GLU A 98 -2.64 6.11 -15.78
CA GLU A 98 -2.24 7.51 -15.65
C GLU A 98 -2.21 8.00 -14.21
N VAL A 99 -3.19 7.57 -13.41
CA VAL A 99 -3.25 7.91 -11.98
C VAL A 99 -2.05 7.30 -11.25
N MET A 100 -1.75 6.03 -11.48
CA MET A 100 -0.62 5.33 -10.86
C MET A 100 0.73 5.92 -11.30
N GLU A 101 0.93 6.07 -12.60
CA GLU A 101 2.15 6.63 -13.19
C GLU A 101 2.41 8.06 -12.67
N ASN A 102 1.36 8.88 -12.58
CA ASN A 102 1.48 10.22 -12.03
C ASN A 102 1.84 10.22 -10.55
N ILE A 103 1.34 9.28 -9.75
CA ILE A 103 1.68 9.19 -8.32
C ILE A 103 3.11 8.71 -8.15
N VAL A 104 3.53 7.67 -8.88
CA VAL A 104 4.86 7.05 -8.76
C VAL A 104 5.95 7.94 -9.37
N HIS A 105 5.83 8.28 -10.64
CA HIS A 105 6.88 8.94 -11.42
C HIS A 105 6.74 10.48 -11.45
N ARG A 106 5.64 11.03 -10.92
CA ARG A 106 5.33 12.47 -10.93
C ARG A 106 5.28 13.07 -12.34
N THR A 107 5.23 12.22 -13.35
CA THR A 107 5.15 12.57 -14.77
C THR A 107 3.69 12.76 -15.17
N LYS A 108 3.47 13.60 -16.18
CA LYS A 108 2.18 13.71 -16.85
C LYS A 108 2.26 12.76 -18.05
N LEU A 109 1.40 11.75 -18.11
CA LEU A 109 1.19 11.04 -19.37
C LEU A 109 0.51 12.04 -20.31
N THR A 110 1.18 12.34 -21.42
CA THR A 110 0.81 13.43 -22.35
C THR A 110 -0.32 13.02 -23.29
N ASP A 111 -0.71 11.74 -23.29
CA ASP A 111 -1.49 11.15 -24.39
C ASP A 111 -3.01 11.10 -24.19
N HIS A 112 -3.56 11.30 -22.97
CA HIS A 112 -5.03 11.38 -22.85
C HIS A 112 -5.59 12.80 -23.04
N PRO A 113 -6.66 12.94 -23.83
CA PRO A 113 -7.34 14.20 -24.04
C PRO A 113 -8.25 14.50 -22.85
N GLY A 114 -7.69 14.88 -21.70
CA GLY A 114 -8.54 15.37 -20.61
C GLY A 114 -7.86 15.58 -19.27
N LYS A 115 -8.27 16.66 -18.58
CA LYS A 115 -7.93 16.89 -17.15
C LYS A 115 -8.75 16.00 -16.20
N VAL A 116 -9.55 15.06 -16.74
CA VAL A 116 -10.49 14.19 -16.02
C VAL A 116 -9.76 13.21 -15.10
N TRP A 117 -8.59 12.69 -15.52
CA TRP A 117 -7.75 11.82 -14.69
C TRP A 117 -7.37 12.45 -13.34
N ARG A 118 -7.27 13.78 -13.27
CA ARG A 118 -6.94 14.50 -12.02
C ARG A 118 -8.06 14.40 -10.99
N ILE A 119 -9.31 14.32 -11.44
CA ILE A 119 -10.48 14.12 -10.56
C ILE A 119 -10.49 12.68 -10.07
N TRP A 120 -10.19 11.72 -10.95
CA TRP A 120 -10.08 10.31 -10.56
C TRP A 120 -8.91 10.05 -9.61
N LYS A 121 -7.76 10.70 -9.80
CA LYS A 121 -6.65 10.70 -8.83
C LYS A 121 -7.11 11.17 -7.46
N GLN A 122 -7.91 12.24 -7.40
CA GLN A 122 -8.44 12.76 -6.14
C GLN A 122 -9.37 11.76 -5.45
N ARG A 123 -10.31 11.18 -6.20
CA ARG A 123 -11.25 10.17 -5.68
C ARG A 123 -10.52 8.90 -5.23
N PHE A 124 -9.55 8.45 -6.01
CA PHE A 124 -8.69 7.32 -5.68
C PHE A 124 -7.95 7.55 -4.36
N LEU A 125 -7.25 8.67 -4.21
CA LEU A 125 -6.51 8.96 -2.98
C LEU A 125 -7.45 9.08 -1.77
N PHE A 126 -8.62 9.71 -1.94
CA PHE A 126 -9.61 9.77 -0.88
C PHE A 126 -10.08 8.37 -0.46
N GLN A 127 -10.39 7.49 -1.42
CA GLN A 127 -10.83 6.14 -1.12
C GLN A 127 -9.70 5.27 -0.54
N ALA A 128 -8.47 5.41 -1.03
CA ALA A 128 -7.32 4.72 -0.48
C ALA A 128 -7.08 5.13 0.98
N ALA A 129 -7.19 6.42 1.31
CA ALA A 129 -7.09 6.90 2.69
C ALA A 129 -8.17 6.28 3.59
N ARG A 130 -9.42 6.16 3.11
CA ARG A 130 -10.51 5.49 3.82
C ARG A 130 -10.22 4.02 4.06
N ASN A 131 -9.76 3.30 3.02
CA ASN A 131 -9.47 1.88 3.10
C ASN A 131 -8.25 1.57 3.99
N LEU A 132 -7.32 2.52 4.11
CA LEU A 132 -6.16 2.44 5.00
C LEU A 132 -6.47 2.92 6.43
N CYS A 133 -7.71 3.30 6.73
CA CYS A 133 -8.15 3.84 8.03
C CYS A 133 -7.33 5.07 8.48
N LEU A 134 -6.98 5.96 7.55
CA LEU A 134 -6.25 7.20 7.82
C LEU A 134 -7.16 8.42 8.02
N LEU A 135 -8.48 8.21 8.03
CA LEU A 135 -9.53 9.22 8.16
C LEU A 135 -10.33 9.05 9.45
#